data_AF-M1VVD7-F1
#
_entry.id   AF-M1VVD7-F1
#
_cell.length_a   1.000
_cell.length_b   1.000
_cell.length_c   1.000
_cell.angle_alpha   90.00
_cell.angle_beta   90.00
_cell.angle_gamma   90.00
#
_symmetry.space_group_name_H-M   'P 1'
#
loop_
_entity.id
_entity.type
_entity.pdbx_description
1 polymer ?
#
loop_
_entity_poly.entity_id
_entity_poly.type
_entity_poly.pdbx_seq_one_letter_code
_entity_poly.pdbx_strand_id
1 'polypeptide(L)'
;MKRFEEPSLVTARTRSALRYLMCINRGNSLQHIALEFHRGWPDKDILSGSDDLLPHLDIVQDSEFKNLRSFRSTSLSISPGGARNLLSKALQANQLTSFDIVFPKEYASDFSSFSRVSGDVGERHADHLRGYDWARGAPSIQSLGCYGLDLGGPPDNLNDQEDHFLARFLATFPNLRTLSISCEFDDMTNYASFLVQILMLTHLETMYMRLVDDEACAQLRQAARDRGVQLMKLPDPFGSQPPTPREWPVSLGEYAGHRQIG
;
A
#
# COMPACT_ATOMS: atom_id res chain seq x y z
N MET A 1 5.32 -2.65 -31.41
CA MET A 1 5.49 -3.97 -30.78
C MET A 1 6.72 -3.90 -29.88
N LYS A 2 6.58 -3.35 -28.67
CA LYS A 2 7.67 -3.38 -27.68
C LYS A 2 7.71 -4.80 -27.11
N ARG A 3 8.87 -5.44 -27.18
CA ARG A 3 9.10 -6.75 -26.55
C ARG A 3 8.91 -6.56 -25.04
N PHE A 4 8.08 -7.40 -24.43
CA PHE A 4 8.11 -7.60 -22.99
C PHE A 4 9.55 -7.98 -22.64
N GLU A 5 10.27 -7.12 -21.92
CA GLU A 5 11.51 -7.57 -21.30
C GLU A 5 11.11 -8.59 -20.25
N GLU A 6 11.52 -9.84 -20.48
CA GLU A 6 11.42 -10.86 -19.44
C GLU A 6 12.19 -10.35 -18.22
N PRO A 7 11.62 -10.50 -17.01
CA PRO A 7 12.33 -10.12 -15.80
C PRO A 7 13.70 -10.79 -15.82
N SER A 8 14.75 -10.06 -15.42
CA SER A 8 16.08 -10.65 -15.31
C SER A 8 15.98 -11.97 -14.53
N LEU A 9 16.80 -12.97 -14.90
CA LEU A 9 16.79 -14.27 -14.21
C LEU A 9 16.93 -14.13 -12.68
N VAL A 10 17.65 -13.09 -12.24
CA VAL A 10 17.81 -12.74 -10.82
C VAL A 10 16.49 -12.24 -10.22
N THR A 11 15.78 -11.35 -10.90
CA THR A 11 14.46 -10.86 -10.50
C THR A 11 13.45 -12.01 -10.43
N ALA A 12 13.40 -12.87 -11.44
CA ALA A 12 12.52 -14.03 -11.46
C ALA A 12 12.80 -14.98 -10.28
N ARG A 13 14.07 -15.34 -10.05
CA ARG A 13 14.46 -16.18 -8.90
C ARG A 13 14.12 -15.55 -7.55
N THR A 14 14.33 -14.24 -7.41
CA THR A 14 14.00 -13.50 -6.18
C THR A 14 12.49 -13.52 -5.93
N ARG A 15 11.68 -13.33 -6.97
CA ARG A 15 10.21 -13.44 -6.93
C ARG A 15 9.78 -14.81 -6.44
N SER A 16 10.24 -15.87 -7.09
CA SER A 16 9.89 -17.24 -6.69
C SER A 16 10.30 -17.53 -5.26
N ALA A 17 11.53 -17.16 -4.86
CA ALA A 17 12.03 -17.37 -3.50
C ALA A 17 11.16 -16.68 -2.45
N LEU A 18 10.80 -15.40 -2.65
CA LEU A 18 9.93 -14.66 -1.72
C LEU A 18 8.54 -15.29 -1.63
N ARG A 19 7.96 -15.71 -2.76
CA ARG A 19 6.67 -16.40 -2.77
C ARG A 19 6.73 -17.70 -1.95
N TYR A 20 7.76 -18.52 -2.13
CA TYR A 20 7.91 -19.75 -1.34
C TYR A 20 8.09 -19.47 0.15
N LEU A 21 8.86 -18.44 0.51
CA LEU A 21 9.03 -18.04 1.91
C LEU A 21 7.71 -17.59 2.54
N MET A 22 6.90 -16.80 1.82
CA MET A 22 5.57 -16.38 2.27
C MET A 22 4.61 -17.58 2.41
N CYS A 23 4.85 -18.67 1.70
CA CYS A 23 4.00 -19.86 1.72
C CYS A 23 4.48 -20.97 2.64
N ILE A 24 5.52 -20.75 3.45
CA ILE A 24 5.91 -21.71 4.50
C ILE A 24 4.69 -21.96 5.40
N ASN A 25 4.37 -23.23 5.60
CA ASN A 25 3.15 -23.65 6.31
C ASN A 25 1.86 -23.04 5.71
N ARG A 26 1.78 -22.90 4.38
CA ARG A 26 0.66 -22.25 3.65
C ARG A 26 0.38 -20.82 4.13
N GLY A 27 1.39 -20.14 4.68
CA GLY A 27 1.25 -18.81 5.27
C GLY A 27 0.48 -18.79 6.59
N ASN A 28 0.09 -19.94 7.16
CA ASN A 28 -0.71 -19.99 8.39
C ASN A 28 0.01 -19.48 9.63
N SER A 29 1.34 -19.56 9.67
CA SER A 29 2.14 -19.03 10.78
C SER A 29 2.49 -17.54 10.62
N LEU A 30 2.24 -16.94 9.45
CA LEU A 30 2.65 -15.57 9.18
C LEU A 30 1.61 -14.59 9.72
N GLN A 31 2.08 -13.71 10.60
CA GLN A 31 1.31 -12.58 11.10
C GLN A 31 1.73 -11.27 10.43
N HIS A 32 2.99 -11.16 10.00
CA HIS A 32 3.54 -9.92 9.47
C HIS A 32 4.41 -10.22 8.25
N ILE A 33 4.09 -9.59 7.13
CA ILE A 33 4.91 -9.60 5.92
C ILE A 33 5.35 -8.15 5.68
N ALA A 34 6.65 -7.92 5.55
CA ALA A 34 7.23 -6.64 5.18
C ALA A 34 8.26 -6.85 4.09
N LEU A 35 8.09 -6.16 2.97
CA LEU A 35 8.90 -6.32 1.78
C LEU A 35 9.36 -4.96 1.29
N GLU A 36 10.62 -4.61 1.57
CA GLU A 36 11.20 -3.31 1.22
C GLU A 36 12.36 -3.47 0.25
N PHE A 37 12.29 -2.77 -0.89
CA PHE A 37 13.29 -2.81 -1.95
C PHE A 37 13.69 -1.39 -2.38
N HIS A 38 15.00 -1.16 -2.56
CA HIS A 38 15.52 0.18 -2.92
C HIS A 38 14.97 0.69 -4.26
N ARG A 39 14.69 -0.23 -5.17
CA ARG A 39 13.96 -0.01 -6.42
C ARG A 39 12.93 -1.12 -6.49
N GLY A 40 11.66 -0.74 -6.52
CA GLY A 40 10.58 -1.67 -6.82
C GLY A 40 10.82 -2.38 -8.16
N TRP A 41 10.03 -3.41 -8.45
CA TRP A 41 10.04 -3.98 -9.80
C TRP A 41 9.08 -3.18 -10.67
N PRO A 42 9.58 -2.37 -11.63
CA PRO A 42 8.75 -1.45 -12.40
C PRO A 42 7.66 -2.18 -13.20
N ASP A 43 7.89 -3.45 -13.58
CA ASP A 43 7.11 -4.05 -14.67
C ASP A 43 6.20 -5.22 -14.26
N LYS A 44 6.30 -5.75 -13.03
CA LYS A 44 5.49 -6.94 -12.62
C LYS A 44 5.17 -6.99 -11.13
N ASP A 45 3.87 -7.13 -10.84
CA ASP A 45 3.32 -7.48 -9.52
C ASP A 45 4.04 -8.70 -8.92
N ILE A 46 4.52 -8.61 -7.67
CA ILE A 46 5.23 -9.71 -7.00
C ILE A 46 4.43 -11.02 -6.96
N LEU A 47 3.09 -10.96 -7.04
CA LEU A 47 2.19 -12.11 -7.07
C LEU A 47 1.74 -12.53 -8.48
N SER A 48 2.09 -11.78 -9.54
CA SER A 48 1.65 -12.09 -10.91
C SER A 48 2.68 -12.90 -11.72
N GLY A 49 2.26 -13.66 -12.72
CA GLY A 49 3.18 -14.30 -13.67
C GLY A 49 3.69 -15.69 -13.26
N SER A 50 4.06 -16.46 -14.28
CA SER A 50 4.41 -17.88 -14.23
C SER A 50 5.87 -18.15 -13.88
N ASP A 51 6.51 -17.28 -13.09
CA ASP A 51 7.91 -17.45 -12.66
C ASP A 51 8.06 -18.56 -11.61
N ASP A 52 7.03 -19.39 -11.41
CA ASP A 52 7.05 -20.48 -10.47
C ASP A 52 7.97 -21.57 -11.01
N LEU A 53 9.16 -21.65 -10.39
CA LEU A 53 10.16 -22.67 -10.70
C LEU A 53 9.68 -24.09 -10.34
N LEU A 54 8.54 -24.21 -9.64
CA LEU A 54 7.85 -25.47 -9.36
C LEU A 54 6.41 -25.42 -9.92
N PRO A 55 6.09 -26.15 -10.99
CA PRO A 55 4.79 -26.11 -11.67
C PRO A 55 3.62 -26.74 -10.88
N HIS A 56 3.83 -27.13 -9.62
CA HIS A 56 2.85 -27.86 -8.81
C HIS A 56 2.32 -27.08 -7.59
N LEU A 57 2.82 -25.87 -7.36
CA LEU A 57 2.40 -25.03 -6.24
C LEU A 57 1.82 -23.73 -6.80
N ASP A 58 0.50 -23.67 -6.89
CA ASP A 58 -0.18 -22.40 -7.09
C ASP A 58 -0.24 -21.71 -5.72
N ILE A 59 0.83 -20.99 -5.41
CA ILE A 59 1.05 -20.23 -4.17
C ILE A 59 -0.16 -19.37 -3.82
N VAL A 60 -0.87 -18.86 -4.83
CA VAL A 60 -2.04 -18.01 -4.67
C VAL A 60 -3.26 -18.80 -4.22
N GLN A 61 -3.44 -20.04 -4.70
CA GLN A 61 -4.58 -20.89 -4.31
C GLN A 61 -4.35 -21.71 -3.04
N ASP A 62 -3.11 -22.15 -2.82
CA ASP A 62 -2.77 -23.08 -1.74
C ASP A 62 -2.51 -22.41 -0.38
N SER A 63 -2.48 -21.07 -0.35
CA SER A 63 -2.16 -20.32 0.87
C SER A 63 -3.40 -19.89 1.65
N GLU A 64 -3.32 -19.95 2.97
CA GLU A 64 -4.42 -19.61 3.88
C GLU A 64 -4.30 -18.20 4.45
N PHE A 65 -3.10 -17.74 4.85
CA PHE A 65 -2.83 -16.40 5.42
C PHE A 65 -3.82 -15.88 6.47
N LYS A 66 -4.64 -16.74 7.09
CA LYS A 66 -5.76 -16.32 7.96
C LYS A 66 -5.33 -15.55 9.21
N ASN A 67 -4.09 -15.77 9.64
CA ASN A 67 -3.48 -15.14 10.82
C ASN A 67 -2.69 -13.88 10.47
N LEU A 68 -2.68 -13.45 9.20
CA LEU A 68 -1.94 -12.28 8.76
C LEU A 68 -2.58 -11.02 9.35
N ARG A 69 -1.77 -10.23 10.05
CA ARG A 69 -2.14 -8.96 10.69
C ARG A 69 -1.65 -7.77 9.90
N SER A 70 -0.50 -7.87 9.24
CA SER A 70 0.04 -6.79 8.44
C SER A 70 0.72 -7.24 7.16
N PHE A 71 0.48 -6.49 6.09
CA PHE A 71 1.29 -6.52 4.88
C PHE A 71 1.90 -5.12 4.63
N ARG A 72 3.23 -5.01 4.59
CA ARG A 72 3.93 -3.72 4.44
C ARG A 72 4.87 -3.73 3.23
N SER A 73 4.84 -2.65 2.47
CA SER A 73 5.71 -2.41 1.32
C SER A 73 5.61 -0.95 0.91
N THR A 74 6.74 -0.25 0.77
CA THR A 74 6.77 1.12 0.23
C THR A 74 7.07 1.17 -1.27
N SER A 75 7.49 0.06 -1.87
CA SER A 75 8.15 0.02 -3.18
C SER A 75 7.62 -1.05 -4.13
N LEU A 76 7.05 -2.13 -3.63
CA LEU A 76 6.47 -3.19 -4.47
C LEU A 76 4.98 -2.96 -4.70
N SER A 77 4.62 -2.75 -5.96
CA SER A 77 3.23 -2.81 -6.41
C SER A 77 2.71 -4.24 -6.44
N ILE A 78 1.49 -4.44 -5.94
CA ILE A 78 0.72 -5.67 -6.05
C ILE A 78 -0.55 -5.36 -6.81
N SER A 79 -0.94 -6.24 -7.75
CA SER A 79 -2.20 -6.06 -8.46
C SER A 79 -3.37 -6.20 -7.48
N PRO A 80 -4.49 -5.48 -7.67
CA PRO A 80 -5.61 -5.60 -6.73
C PRO A 80 -6.14 -7.04 -6.60
N GLY A 81 -6.06 -7.83 -7.67
CA GLY A 81 -6.38 -9.27 -7.66
C GLY A 81 -5.38 -10.10 -6.82
N GLY A 82 -4.08 -9.87 -6.99
CA GLY A 82 -3.04 -10.50 -6.16
C GLY A 82 -3.21 -10.15 -4.68
N ALA A 83 -3.44 -8.88 -4.36
CA ALA A 83 -3.68 -8.42 -3.01
C ALA A 83 -4.93 -9.06 -2.40
N ARG A 84 -6.03 -9.17 -3.17
CA ARG A 84 -7.24 -9.86 -2.73
C ARG A 84 -6.96 -11.31 -2.36
N ASN A 85 -6.20 -12.03 -3.19
CA ASN A 85 -5.89 -13.43 -2.94
C ASN A 85 -5.02 -13.61 -1.69
N LEU A 86 -4.03 -12.72 -1.49
CA LEU A 86 -3.16 -12.74 -0.32
C LEU A 86 -3.90 -12.39 0.98
N LEU A 87 -4.77 -11.37 0.95
CA LEU A 87 -5.27 -10.70 2.15
C LEU A 87 -6.71 -11.06 2.54
N SER A 88 -7.54 -11.56 1.61
CA SER A 88 -8.99 -11.75 1.82
C SER A 88 -9.32 -12.68 2.98
N LYS A 89 -8.58 -13.79 3.14
CA LYS A 89 -8.81 -14.74 4.24
C LYS A 89 -8.50 -14.11 5.61
N ALA A 90 -7.45 -13.30 5.70
CA ALA A 90 -7.10 -12.54 6.91
C ALA A 90 -8.13 -11.46 7.24
N LEU A 91 -8.66 -10.79 6.21
CA LEU A 91 -9.73 -9.80 6.33
C LEU A 91 -11.04 -10.45 6.82
N GLN A 92 -11.42 -11.59 6.25
CA GLN A 92 -12.59 -12.37 6.68
C GLN A 92 -12.46 -12.88 8.11
N ALA A 93 -11.24 -13.21 8.54
CA ALA A 93 -10.94 -13.61 9.92
C ALA A 93 -10.83 -12.41 10.89
N ASN A 94 -11.04 -11.17 10.44
CA ASN A 94 -10.81 -9.92 11.17
C ASN A 94 -9.41 -9.83 11.80
N GLN A 95 -8.42 -10.53 11.24
CA GLN A 95 -7.02 -10.51 11.72
C GLN A 95 -6.22 -9.41 11.06
N LEU A 96 -6.52 -9.06 9.81
CA LEU A 96 -5.78 -8.04 9.08
C LEU A 96 -6.08 -6.66 9.68
N THR A 97 -5.06 -6.03 10.26
CA THR A 97 -5.15 -4.69 10.86
C THR A 97 -4.47 -3.62 10.03
N SER A 98 -3.56 -4.02 9.13
CA SER A 98 -2.87 -3.07 8.26
C SER A 98 -2.45 -3.66 6.93
N PHE A 99 -2.53 -2.85 5.87
CA PHE A 99 -1.88 -3.16 4.61
C PHE A 99 -1.46 -1.90 3.85
N ASP A 100 -0.43 -2.03 3.02
CA ASP A 100 0.06 -0.95 2.17
C ASP A 100 -0.34 -1.17 0.70
N ILE A 101 -0.70 -0.08 0.02
CA ILE A 101 -0.99 -0.01 -1.42
C ILE A 101 0.13 0.79 -2.07
N VAL A 102 0.77 0.20 -3.09
CA VAL A 102 1.77 0.87 -3.91
C VAL A 102 1.24 0.97 -5.34
N PHE A 103 0.98 2.20 -5.78
CA PHE A 103 0.48 2.48 -7.13
C PHE A 103 1.58 2.21 -8.17
N PRO A 104 1.27 1.49 -9.26
CA PRO A 104 2.24 1.20 -10.31
C PRO A 104 2.55 2.46 -11.12
N LYS A 105 3.83 2.77 -11.30
CA LYS A 105 4.28 3.89 -12.14
C LYS A 105 4.12 3.61 -13.63
N GLU A 106 4.27 2.34 -14.01
CA GLU A 106 4.07 1.85 -15.37
C GLU A 106 2.88 0.89 -15.36
N TYR A 107 1.73 1.36 -15.81
CA TYR A 107 0.65 0.45 -16.17
C TYR A 107 1.09 -0.25 -17.44
N ALA A 108 1.42 -1.54 -17.34
CA ALA A 108 1.60 -2.37 -18.52
C ALA A 108 0.38 -2.15 -19.42
N SER A 109 0.64 -1.71 -20.66
CA SER A 109 -0.40 -1.46 -21.65
C SER A 109 -1.02 -2.79 -22.05
N ASP A 110 -1.86 -3.37 -21.20
CA ASP A 110 -2.58 -4.58 -21.54
C ASP A 110 -3.69 -4.20 -22.51
N PHE A 111 -3.42 -4.55 -23.77
CA PHE A 111 -4.37 -4.63 -24.86
C PHE A 111 -5.47 -5.63 -24.48
N SER A 112 -6.49 -5.17 -23.75
CA SER A 112 -7.85 -5.58 -24.11
C SER A 112 -8.37 -4.59 -25.14
N SER A 113 -8.36 -5.06 -26.38
CA SER A 113 -9.05 -4.48 -27.51
C SER A 113 -10.45 -4.02 -27.10
N PHE A 114 -10.62 -2.70 -26.99
CA PHE A 114 -11.80 -1.86 -27.27
C PHE A 114 -11.79 -0.55 -26.47
N SER A 115 -10.91 -0.40 -25.47
CA SER A 115 -10.81 0.88 -24.77
C SER A 115 -9.53 1.61 -25.14
N ARG A 116 -9.68 2.62 -26.00
CA ARG A 116 -8.70 3.70 -26.17
C ARG A 116 -8.68 4.51 -24.86
N VAL A 117 -8.22 3.94 -23.75
CA VAL A 117 -8.04 4.72 -22.51
C VAL A 117 -6.76 5.52 -22.66
N SER A 118 -6.86 6.58 -23.44
CA SER A 118 -6.10 7.81 -23.26
C SER A 118 -6.55 8.49 -21.95
N GLY A 119 -6.54 7.72 -20.87
CA GLY A 119 -6.91 8.19 -19.54
C GLY A 119 -5.73 8.87 -18.91
N ASP A 120 -5.99 10.00 -18.29
CA ASP A 120 -5.07 10.72 -17.43
C ASP A 120 -4.49 9.77 -16.35
N VAL A 121 -3.29 10.07 -15.85
CA VAL A 121 -2.63 9.24 -14.81
C VAL A 121 -3.54 9.07 -13.59
N GLY A 122 -4.30 10.12 -13.25
CA GLY A 122 -5.32 10.10 -12.20
C GLY A 122 -6.39 9.01 -12.40
N GLU A 123 -6.89 8.83 -13.63
CA GLU A 123 -7.92 7.82 -13.95
C GLU A 123 -7.39 6.39 -13.71
N ARG A 124 -6.14 6.12 -14.07
CA ARG A 124 -5.52 4.81 -13.84
C ARG A 124 -5.29 4.52 -12.36
N HIS A 125 -4.91 5.53 -11.59
CA HIS A 125 -4.76 5.42 -10.13
C HIS A 125 -6.13 5.19 -9.47
N ALA A 126 -7.18 5.88 -9.91
CA ALA A 126 -8.54 5.66 -9.45
C ALA A 126 -9.04 4.24 -9.77
N ASP A 127 -8.79 3.74 -10.99
CA ASP A 127 -9.14 2.38 -11.40
C ASP A 127 -8.39 1.32 -10.58
N HIS A 128 -7.09 1.52 -10.35
CA HIS A 128 -6.30 0.63 -9.51
C HIS A 128 -6.87 0.56 -8.08
N LEU A 129 -7.27 1.71 -7.52
CA LEU A 129 -7.88 1.78 -6.19
C LEU A 129 -9.27 1.13 -6.16
N ARG A 130 -10.07 1.26 -7.23
CA ARG A 130 -11.37 0.56 -7.37
C ARG A 130 -11.19 -0.96 -7.35
N GLY A 131 -10.06 -1.47 -7.81
CA GLY A 131 -9.71 -2.88 -7.66
C GLY A 131 -9.63 -3.37 -6.20
N TYR A 132 -9.48 -2.46 -5.23
CA TYR A 132 -9.48 -2.74 -3.78
C TYR A 132 -10.87 -2.61 -3.13
N ASP A 133 -11.95 -2.47 -3.90
CA ASP A 133 -13.32 -2.33 -3.37
C ASP A 133 -13.72 -3.50 -2.44
N TRP A 134 -13.12 -4.68 -2.62
CA TRP A 134 -13.32 -5.84 -1.75
C TRP A 134 -12.88 -5.62 -0.29
N ALA A 135 -12.05 -4.60 -0.01
CA ALA A 135 -11.57 -4.28 1.33
C ALA A 135 -12.39 -3.18 2.03
N ARG A 136 -13.21 -2.42 1.28
CA ARG A 136 -13.97 -1.29 1.83
C ARG A 136 -14.89 -1.73 2.97
N GLY A 137 -15.04 -0.88 3.98
CA GLY A 137 -15.91 -1.16 5.12
C GLY A 137 -15.30 -2.11 6.17
N ALA A 138 -14.10 -2.64 5.95
CA ALA A 138 -13.49 -3.58 6.88
C ALA A 138 -13.16 -2.91 8.23
N PRO A 139 -13.77 -3.36 9.35
CA PRO A 139 -13.58 -2.73 10.65
C PRO A 139 -12.26 -3.12 11.32
N SER A 140 -11.62 -4.21 10.89
CA SER A 140 -10.32 -4.63 11.45
C SER A 140 -9.18 -3.71 11.02
N ILE A 141 -9.32 -3.01 9.88
CA ILE A 141 -8.27 -2.15 9.31
C ILE A 141 -8.12 -0.87 10.13
N GLN A 142 -6.92 -0.71 10.68
CA GLN A 142 -6.54 0.41 11.53
C GLN A 142 -5.44 1.26 10.89
N SER A 143 -4.66 0.69 9.98
CA SER A 143 -3.56 1.41 9.33
C SER A 143 -3.44 1.09 7.85
N LEU A 144 -3.24 2.11 7.02
CA LEU A 144 -3.02 1.97 5.58
C LEU A 144 -1.77 2.73 5.14
N GLY A 145 -1.04 2.17 4.17
CA GLY A 145 0.00 2.88 3.42
C GLY A 145 -0.46 3.13 1.99
N CYS A 146 -0.11 4.28 1.43
CA CYS A 146 -0.39 4.65 0.05
C CYS A 146 0.86 5.30 -0.55
N TYR A 147 1.53 4.61 -1.46
CA TYR A 147 2.83 5.02 -2.01
C TYR A 147 2.82 5.03 -3.54
N GLY A 148 3.60 5.91 -4.14
CA GLY A 148 3.71 6.00 -5.60
C GLY A 148 2.49 6.60 -6.28
N LEU A 149 1.58 7.21 -5.51
CA LEU A 149 0.44 7.94 -6.05
C LEU A 149 0.94 9.19 -6.77
N ASP A 150 0.59 9.34 -8.02
CA ASP A 150 0.75 10.57 -8.79
C ASP A 150 -0.56 11.35 -8.72
N LEU A 151 -0.50 12.60 -8.26
CA LEU A 151 -1.63 13.52 -8.18
C LEU A 151 -1.91 14.24 -9.51
N GLY A 152 -1.06 14.03 -10.52
CA GLY A 152 -1.14 14.71 -11.80
C GLY A 152 -0.74 16.18 -11.74
N GLY A 153 -0.67 16.81 -12.91
CA GLY A 153 -0.56 18.26 -13.06
C GLY A 153 -1.82 18.97 -12.54
N PRO A 154 -1.85 20.32 -12.53
CA PRO A 154 -2.96 21.06 -11.94
C PRO A 154 -4.30 20.61 -12.57
N PRO A 155 -5.27 20.13 -11.77
CA PRO A 155 -6.56 19.78 -12.32
C PRO A 155 -7.20 21.07 -12.83
N ASP A 156 -7.80 21.00 -14.02
CA ASP A 156 -8.52 22.15 -14.59
C ASP A 156 -9.65 22.61 -13.64
N ASN A 157 -10.11 21.76 -12.71
CA ASN A 157 -11.04 22.12 -11.64
C ASN A 157 -10.86 21.25 -10.36
N LEU A 158 -10.19 21.78 -9.33
CA LEU A 158 -10.08 21.20 -7.96
C LEU A 158 -11.43 20.91 -7.24
N ASN A 159 -12.57 21.19 -7.89
CA ASN A 159 -13.92 21.02 -7.36
C ASN A 159 -14.64 19.77 -7.89
N ASP A 160 -14.04 19.00 -8.81
CA ASP A 160 -14.67 17.80 -9.33
C ASP A 160 -14.55 16.64 -8.32
N GLN A 161 -15.70 16.01 -8.05
CA GLN A 161 -15.87 14.93 -7.06
C GLN A 161 -15.02 13.68 -7.32
N GLU A 162 -14.43 13.58 -8.52
CA GLU A 162 -13.57 12.49 -8.96
C GLU A 162 -12.12 12.63 -8.44
N ASP A 163 -11.67 13.86 -8.14
CA ASP A 163 -10.30 14.16 -7.67
C ASP A 163 -10.03 13.71 -6.21
N HIS A 164 -11.05 13.22 -5.52
CA HIS A 164 -10.97 12.78 -4.12
C HIS A 164 -11.10 11.26 -3.95
N PHE A 165 -10.79 10.48 -5.00
CA PHE A 165 -10.95 9.03 -4.99
C PHE A 165 -10.21 8.36 -3.81
N LEU A 166 -8.97 8.75 -3.50
CA LEU A 166 -8.23 8.18 -2.37
C LEU A 166 -8.88 8.56 -1.03
N ALA A 167 -9.20 9.84 -0.82
CA ALA A 167 -9.82 10.28 0.42
C ALA A 167 -11.15 9.56 0.68
N ARG A 168 -11.98 9.36 -0.36
CA ARG A 168 -13.24 8.61 -0.27
C ARG A 168 -13.04 7.12 -0.02
N PHE A 169 -12.02 6.52 -0.60
CA PHE A 169 -11.65 5.13 -0.31
C PHE A 169 -11.23 4.97 1.15
N LEU A 170 -10.34 5.83 1.65
CA LEU A 170 -9.88 5.82 3.03
C LEU A 170 -11.03 6.04 4.02
N ALA A 171 -11.98 6.91 3.69
CA ALA A 171 -13.18 7.16 4.50
C ALA A 171 -14.08 5.92 4.68
N THR A 172 -13.93 4.87 3.86
CA THR A 172 -14.73 3.65 4.02
C THR A 172 -14.28 2.76 5.16
N PHE A 173 -13.12 3.00 5.76
CA PHE A 173 -12.60 2.18 6.85
C PHE A 173 -12.94 2.83 8.19
N PRO A 174 -13.92 2.28 8.95
CA PRO A 174 -14.47 2.97 10.13
C PRO A 174 -13.48 3.13 11.28
N ASN A 175 -12.46 2.27 11.36
CA ASN A 175 -11.46 2.26 12.42
C ASN A 175 -10.06 2.69 11.94
N LEU A 176 -9.97 3.30 10.74
CA LEU A 176 -8.70 3.77 10.21
C LEU A 176 -8.18 4.96 11.02
N ARG A 177 -7.08 4.72 11.75
CA ARG A 177 -6.42 5.71 12.62
C ARG A 177 -5.07 6.17 12.09
N THR A 178 -4.40 5.37 11.26
CA THR A 178 -3.04 5.68 10.80
C THR A 178 -2.94 5.60 9.29
N LEU A 179 -2.49 6.70 8.67
CA LEU A 179 -2.16 6.74 7.26
C LEU A 179 -0.67 6.99 7.07
N SER A 180 -0.05 6.28 6.13
CA SER A 180 1.27 6.63 5.60
C SER A 180 1.13 6.94 4.13
N ILE A 181 1.57 8.11 3.69
CA ILE A 181 1.33 8.57 2.33
C ILE A 181 2.57 9.20 1.70
N SER A 182 2.87 8.79 0.47
CA SER A 182 3.91 9.38 -0.38
C SER A 182 3.39 9.52 -1.80
N CYS A 183 3.25 10.78 -2.23
CA CYS A 183 2.74 11.14 -3.54
C CYS A 183 3.81 11.84 -4.38
N GLU A 184 3.78 11.64 -5.69
CA GLU A 184 4.40 12.52 -6.68
C GLU A 184 3.43 13.68 -6.96
N PHE A 185 3.96 14.89 -7.07
CA PHE A 185 3.20 16.12 -7.24
C PHE A 185 4.05 17.17 -7.93
N ASP A 186 3.43 17.94 -8.83
CA ASP A 186 4.08 19.08 -9.50
C ASP A 186 3.92 20.39 -8.72
N ASP A 187 2.83 20.52 -7.96
CA ASP A 187 2.52 21.68 -7.13
C ASP A 187 2.31 21.27 -5.66
N MET A 188 3.08 21.90 -4.78
CA MET A 188 3.03 21.68 -3.35
C MET A 188 1.71 22.15 -2.73
N THR A 189 1.06 23.17 -3.31
CA THR A 189 -0.24 23.67 -2.83
C THR A 189 -1.34 22.64 -3.07
N ASN A 190 -1.38 22.06 -4.27
CA ASN A 190 -2.28 20.95 -4.60
C ASN A 190 -2.05 19.73 -3.69
N TYR A 191 -0.80 19.37 -3.43
CA TYR A 191 -0.46 18.31 -2.48
C TYR A 191 -1.00 18.60 -1.06
N ALA A 192 -0.77 19.80 -0.53
CA ALA A 192 -1.26 20.18 0.79
C ALA A 192 -2.79 20.19 0.86
N SER A 193 -3.47 20.72 -0.16
CA SER A 193 -4.93 20.72 -0.27
C SER A 193 -5.50 19.29 -0.29
N PHE A 194 -4.90 18.40 -1.06
CA PHE A 194 -5.27 16.99 -1.12
C PHE A 194 -5.16 16.30 0.25
N LEU A 195 -4.07 16.53 0.98
CA LEU A 195 -3.91 15.99 2.33
C LEU A 195 -4.92 16.56 3.32
N VAL A 196 -5.26 17.85 3.20
CA VAL A 196 -6.36 18.45 4.00
C VAL A 196 -7.66 17.70 3.73
N GLN A 197 -7.99 17.39 2.48
CA GLN A 197 -9.21 16.65 2.16
C GLN A 197 -9.25 15.24 2.75
N ILE A 198 -8.10 14.54 2.80
CA ILE A 198 -8.00 13.28 3.54
C ILE A 198 -8.36 13.50 5.01
N LEU A 199 -7.79 14.51 5.66
CA LEU A 199 -8.12 14.83 7.06
C LEU A 199 -9.60 15.21 7.23
N MET A 200 -10.23 15.83 6.23
CA MET A 200 -11.65 16.21 6.27
C MET A 200 -12.59 15.01 6.23
N LEU A 201 -12.21 13.97 5.49
CA LEU A 201 -13.09 12.83 5.20
C LEU A 201 -12.80 11.59 6.06
N THR A 202 -11.78 11.65 6.93
CA THR A 202 -11.33 10.51 7.74
C THR A 202 -11.21 10.86 9.22
N HIS A 203 -11.07 9.84 10.07
CA HIS A 203 -10.90 9.98 11.51
C HIS A 203 -9.49 9.58 11.95
N LEU A 204 -8.48 10.04 11.22
CA LEU A 204 -7.08 9.71 11.49
C LEU A 204 -6.61 10.28 12.83
N GLU A 205 -5.81 9.52 13.55
CA GLU A 205 -5.03 9.96 14.73
C GLU A 205 -3.60 10.32 14.31
N THR A 206 -3.07 9.69 13.26
CA THR A 206 -1.70 9.91 12.79
C THR A 206 -1.60 9.84 11.27
N MET A 207 -0.88 10.80 10.68
CA MET A 207 -0.53 10.82 9.26
C MET A 207 0.98 10.94 9.10
N TYR A 208 1.60 9.92 8.51
CA TYR A 208 2.99 9.93 8.10
C TYR A 208 3.10 10.45 6.67
N MET A 209 3.85 11.53 6.46
CA MET A 209 3.98 12.19 5.16
C MET A 209 5.39 12.76 4.94
N ARG A 210 5.71 13.07 3.69
CA ARG A 210 6.92 13.83 3.35
C ARG A 210 6.68 15.32 3.60
N LEU A 211 7.75 16.07 3.85
CA LEU A 211 7.72 17.55 3.91
C LEU A 211 6.78 18.15 4.99
N VAL A 212 6.69 17.53 6.18
CA VAL A 212 5.82 17.98 7.29
C VAL A 212 6.08 19.45 7.68
N ASP A 213 7.34 19.87 7.67
CA ASP A 213 7.78 21.20 8.12
C ASP A 213 7.75 22.27 7.00
N ASP A 214 7.27 21.92 5.81
CA ASP A 214 7.22 22.85 4.67
C ASP A 214 6.23 23.99 4.92
N GLU A 215 6.54 25.17 4.39
CA GLU A 215 5.72 26.37 4.54
C GLU A 215 4.36 26.21 3.84
N ALA A 216 4.32 25.56 2.68
CA ALA A 216 3.08 25.27 1.96
C ALA A 216 2.14 24.34 2.76
N CYS A 217 2.68 23.54 3.68
CA CYS A 217 1.91 22.70 4.59
C CYS A 217 1.34 23.44 5.82
N ALA A 218 1.41 24.78 5.89
CA ALA A 218 0.88 25.53 7.03
C ALA A 218 -0.63 25.29 7.27
N GLN A 219 -1.43 25.28 6.20
CA GLN A 219 -2.87 25.00 6.26
C GLN A 219 -3.14 23.56 6.71
N LEU A 220 -2.39 22.60 6.17
CA LEU A 220 -2.46 21.19 6.57
C LEU A 220 -2.15 21.01 8.06
N ARG A 221 -1.10 21.67 8.56
CA ARG A 221 -0.73 21.66 9.98
C ARG A 221 -1.84 22.23 10.86
N GLN A 222 -2.53 23.28 10.41
CA GLN A 222 -3.68 23.82 11.14
C GLN A 222 -4.85 22.83 11.15
N ALA A 223 -5.24 22.29 9.99
CA ALA A 223 -6.32 21.31 9.88
C ALA A 223 -6.06 20.05 10.71
N ALA A 224 -4.80 19.59 10.78
CA ALA A 224 -4.41 18.47 11.63
C ALA A 224 -4.57 18.80 13.11
N ARG A 225 -4.14 19.99 13.56
CA ARG A 225 -4.33 20.44 14.96
C ARG A 225 -5.81 20.52 15.34
N ASP A 226 -6.64 21.09 14.48
CA ASP A 226 -8.07 21.25 14.73
C ASP A 226 -8.80 19.91 14.87
N ARG A 227 -8.23 18.84 14.31
CA ARG A 227 -8.74 17.47 14.40
C ARG A 227 -8.00 16.57 15.38
N GLY A 228 -6.96 17.07 16.05
CA GLY A 228 -6.12 16.25 16.93
C GLY A 228 -5.29 15.20 16.20
N VAL A 229 -5.01 15.37 14.90
CA VAL A 229 -4.19 14.45 14.10
C VAL A 229 -2.70 14.81 14.27
N GLN A 230 -1.89 13.79 14.56
CA GLN A 230 -0.44 13.94 14.62
C GLN A 230 0.18 13.78 13.23
N LEU A 231 0.81 14.84 12.73
CA LEU A 231 1.61 14.77 11.50
C LEU A 231 3.03 14.32 11.85
N MET A 232 3.48 13.24 11.22
CA MET A 232 4.81 12.66 11.45
C MET A 232 5.58 12.58 10.14
N LYS A 233 6.91 12.71 10.24
CA LYS A 233 7.78 12.53 9.07
C LYS A 233 7.71 11.07 8.63
N LEU A 234 7.40 10.85 7.36
CA LEU A 234 7.43 9.52 6.77
C LEU A 234 8.86 8.96 6.92
N PRO A 235 9.05 7.75 7.47
CA PRO A 235 10.36 7.15 7.58
C PRO A 235 10.93 6.97 6.18
N ASP A 236 12.18 7.35 5.98
CA ASP A 236 12.90 7.00 4.75
C ASP A 236 13.58 5.64 4.99
N PRO A 237 13.04 4.53 4.44
CA PRO A 237 13.62 3.20 4.65
C PRO A 237 15.03 3.07 4.06
N PHE A 238 15.47 4.00 3.21
CA PHE A 238 16.78 4.00 2.56
C PHE A 238 17.60 5.27 2.85
N GLY A 239 17.12 6.11 3.78
CA GLY A 239 17.75 7.36 4.15
C GLY A 239 18.97 7.17 5.06
N SER A 240 19.81 8.20 5.13
CA SER A 240 20.98 8.24 6.01
C SER A 240 20.64 8.46 7.50
N GLN A 241 19.38 8.77 7.83
CA GLN A 241 18.88 8.78 9.20
C GLN A 241 18.34 7.39 9.58
N PRO A 242 18.55 6.93 10.83
CA PRO A 242 17.89 5.71 11.28
C PRO A 242 16.37 5.90 11.08
N PRO A 243 15.68 4.97 10.38
CA PRO A 243 14.26 5.11 10.17
C PRO A 243 13.60 5.17 11.54
N THR A 244 12.83 6.23 11.83
CA THR A 244 11.85 6.16 12.90
C THR A 244 10.87 5.07 12.48
N PRO A 245 10.92 3.85 13.05
CA PRO A 245 10.11 2.78 12.50
C PRO A 245 8.67 3.18 12.71
N ARG A 246 7.85 3.11 11.65
CA ARG A 246 6.41 2.96 11.82
C ARG A 246 6.24 1.79 12.79
N GLU A 247 5.74 2.02 14.00
CA GLU A 247 5.81 1.06 15.12
C GLU A 247 5.63 -0.36 14.58
N TRP A 248 6.68 -1.17 14.79
CA TRP A 248 6.65 -2.55 14.34
C TRP A 248 5.50 -3.22 15.08
N PRO A 249 4.61 -3.95 14.40
CA PRO A 249 3.40 -4.48 15.03
C PRO A 249 3.69 -5.60 16.05
N VAL A 250 4.96 -5.89 16.32
CA VAL A 250 5.40 -6.79 17.39
C VAL A 250 5.92 -5.93 18.54
N SER A 251 5.16 -5.88 19.63
CA SER A 251 5.66 -5.42 20.91
C SER A 251 6.76 -6.39 21.37
N LEU A 252 7.97 -5.90 21.68
CA LEU A 252 9.09 -6.72 22.17
C LEU A 252 8.81 -7.44 23.51
N GLY A 253 7.62 -7.29 24.10
CA GLY A 253 7.18 -7.91 25.34
C GLY A 253 6.59 -9.33 25.23
N GLU A 254 6.30 -9.85 24.03
CA GLU A 254 5.63 -11.16 23.88
C GLU A 254 6.60 -12.37 23.90
N TYR A 255 7.91 -12.15 24.02
CA TYR A 255 8.91 -13.24 24.12
C TYR A 255 9.30 -13.64 25.55
N ALA A 256 8.77 -12.97 26.59
CA ALA A 256 9.02 -13.32 27.99
C ALA A 256 7.87 -14.15 28.56
N GLY A 257 7.69 -15.39 28.08
CA GLY A 257 6.54 -16.17 28.53
C GLY A 257 6.51 -17.67 28.32
N HIS A 258 7.56 -18.34 27.83
CA HIS A 258 7.55 -19.82 27.79
C HIS A 258 8.96 -20.42 27.89
N ARG A 259 9.56 -20.37 29.10
CA ARG A 259 10.54 -21.33 29.66
C ARG A 259 10.41 -21.20 31.19
N GLN A 260 10.17 -22.19 32.03
CA GLN A 260 10.12 -23.66 31.91
C GLN A 260 9.14 -24.17 32.99
N ILE A 261 8.45 -25.26 32.66
CA ILE A 261 7.96 -26.23 33.64
C ILE A 261 9.11 -27.23 33.83
N GLY A 262 9.44 -27.54 35.08
CA GLY A 262 10.50 -28.46 35.48
C GLY A 262 11.04 -28.11 36.85
#